data_AF-A0A9P5WKB5-F1
#
_entry.id   AF-A0A9P5WKB5-F1
#
_cell.length_a   1.000
_cell.length_b   1.000
_cell.length_c   1.000
_cell.angle_alpha   90.00
_cell.angle_beta   90.00
_cell.angle_gamma   90.00
#
_symmetry.space_group_name_H-M   'P 1'
#
loop_
_entity.id
_entity.type
_entity.pdbx_description
1 polymer ?
#
loop_
_entity_poly.entity_id
_entity_poly.type
_entity_poly.pdbx_seq_one_letter_code
_entity_poly.pdbx_strand_id
1 'polypeptide(L)'
;MTPALLDAAQLSLGFSLILAVSNIFSFAVFEEHLTVVFNGDGSRIFRNLCLIMVALIMGLRQILGFVFSRSTGWQFPMLFFSDTMFECNLGLAPYLFALLAVQSLFPASSEKTTFFWKLRRTPVQIVLCLLNVLPKTIVWWSGTGLLVGFFAAVAIQFQRQRGRWGGKVKTSAFEKQLWEDDAYEAVMQDEENFSDSSMAGEGVPSFKERKSVASGWTRLLYIFPTLLFAMLILVGGNQIHTAKTDVPNDVLNKSIEPQAPYLLTLVLMTAPRTRGVTYIKETLTSYLDNFPDEEVDPLYSRIQIVVYTHFTDFPGYDEAKAYFDTIPKARKHVKWVREEGFEKNQRKHLVSAIRRVGTTEDSVYLAVMEDDFPFCENGWQEMLNTIYEANQKVPEHCGVFVGTGGSGLIFKRTVALTASFILERDLHTISLGLTTPPPDVSLQNCLLGEHEFCSSCAGTMVTSKTLLQRHLGYNSSTSGGGYDKNQFQCGWRHPFNGLPNVHTL
;
A
#
# COMPACT_ATOMS: atom_id res chain seq x y z
N MET A 1 -21.34 -23.94 -1.47
CA MET A 1 -19.92 -23.65 -1.76
C MET A 1 -19.72 -23.86 -3.25
N THR A 2 -19.33 -22.85 -4.01
CA THR A 2 -19.20 -22.96 -5.48
C THR A 2 -17.91 -23.70 -5.86
N PRO A 3 -17.83 -24.35 -7.04
CA PRO A 3 -16.62 -25.03 -7.51
C PRO A 3 -15.38 -24.12 -7.53
N ALA A 4 -15.54 -22.84 -7.90
CA ALA A 4 -14.45 -21.86 -7.88
C ALA A 4 -13.91 -21.56 -6.47
N LEU A 5 -14.77 -21.59 -5.44
CA LEU A 5 -14.37 -21.46 -4.04
C LEU A 5 -13.58 -22.68 -3.55
N LEU A 6 -13.93 -23.87 -4.05
CA LEU A 6 -13.21 -25.10 -3.75
C LEU A 6 -11.84 -25.14 -4.44
N ASP A 7 -11.76 -24.72 -5.70
CA ASP A 7 -10.50 -24.64 -6.45
C ASP A 7 -9.56 -23.58 -5.86
N ALA A 8 -10.09 -22.40 -5.51
CA ALA A 8 -9.32 -21.37 -4.80
C ALA A 8 -8.84 -21.85 -3.42
N ALA A 9 -9.67 -22.60 -2.69
CA ALA A 9 -9.29 -23.19 -1.42
C ALA A 9 -8.24 -24.30 -1.57
N GLN A 10 -8.32 -25.13 -2.61
CA GLN A 10 -7.34 -26.18 -2.91
C GLN A 10 -5.99 -25.61 -3.35
N LEU A 11 -6.01 -24.58 -4.21
CA LEU A 11 -4.81 -23.86 -4.64
C LEU A 11 -4.14 -23.16 -3.44
N SER A 12 -4.96 -22.56 -2.55
CA SER A 12 -4.52 -21.96 -1.30
C SER A 12 -3.92 -22.98 -0.33
N LEU A 13 -4.51 -24.18 -0.21
CA LEU A 13 -4.02 -25.24 0.67
C LEU A 13 -2.68 -25.80 0.19
N GLY A 14 -2.56 -26.12 -1.10
CA GLY A 14 -1.32 -26.64 -1.68
C GLY A 14 -0.17 -25.64 -1.53
N PHE A 15 -0.43 -24.36 -1.82
CA PHE A 15 0.55 -23.31 -1.64
C PHE A 15 0.94 -23.12 -0.15
N SER A 16 -0.04 -23.18 0.75
CA SER A 16 0.21 -23.10 2.20
C SER A 16 1.05 -24.26 2.72
N LEU A 17 0.85 -25.48 2.20
CA LEU A 17 1.65 -26.65 2.56
C LEU A 17 3.10 -26.51 2.05
N ILE A 18 3.28 -26.07 0.80
CA ILE A 18 4.61 -25.81 0.23
C ILE A 18 5.34 -24.76 1.06
N LEU A 19 4.67 -23.66 1.44
CA LEU A 19 5.23 -22.65 2.33
C LEU A 19 5.60 -23.22 3.69
N ALA A 20 4.73 -24.02 4.31
CA ALA A 20 4.99 -24.62 5.62
C ALA A 20 6.24 -25.54 5.58
N VAL A 21 6.33 -26.41 4.58
CA VAL A 21 7.49 -27.29 4.37
C VAL A 21 8.76 -26.49 4.10
N SER A 22 8.67 -25.47 3.23
CA SER A 22 9.78 -24.55 2.93
C SER A 22 10.28 -23.84 4.19
N ASN A 23 9.37 -23.40 5.07
CA ASN A 23 9.70 -22.71 6.31
C ASN A 23 10.37 -23.63 7.33
N ILE A 24 9.83 -24.85 7.51
CA ILE A 24 10.45 -25.86 8.38
C ILE A 24 11.85 -26.20 7.87
N PHE A 25 12.00 -26.43 6.56
CA PHE A 25 13.29 -26.72 5.96
C PHE A 25 14.27 -25.55 6.11
N SER A 26 13.81 -24.31 5.90
CA SER A 26 14.63 -23.11 6.11
C SER A 26 15.16 -23.03 7.53
N PHE A 27 14.30 -23.22 8.53
CA PHE A 27 14.72 -23.21 9.93
C PHE A 27 15.69 -24.34 10.28
N ALA A 28 15.47 -25.55 9.76
CA ALA A 28 16.40 -26.66 9.97
C ALA A 28 17.79 -26.34 9.41
N VAL A 29 17.87 -25.76 8.20
CA VAL A 29 19.15 -25.34 7.60
C VAL A 29 19.81 -24.22 8.42
N PHE A 30 19.03 -23.27 8.95
CA PHE A 30 19.54 -22.20 9.82
C PHE A 30 20.09 -22.75 11.15
N GLU A 31 19.34 -23.64 11.81
CA GLU A 31 19.76 -24.25 13.08
C GLU A 31 21.02 -25.09 12.90
N GLU A 32 21.08 -25.93 11.87
CA GLU A 32 22.27 -26.73 11.53
C GLU A 32 23.48 -25.83 11.31
N HIS A 33 23.33 -24.76 10.52
CA HIS A 33 24.40 -23.83 10.22
C HIS A 33 24.93 -23.14 11.49
N LEU A 34 24.05 -22.62 12.33
CA LEU A 34 24.46 -21.97 13.60
C LEU A 34 25.08 -22.99 14.56
N THR A 35 24.62 -24.24 14.57
CA THR A 35 25.20 -25.30 15.40
C THR A 35 26.63 -25.62 15.01
N VAL A 36 26.92 -25.65 13.70
CA VAL A 36 28.29 -25.82 13.18
C VAL A 36 29.16 -24.61 13.56
N VAL A 37 28.66 -23.38 13.37
CA VAL A 37 29.40 -22.15 13.68
C VAL A 37 29.70 -22.01 15.18
N PHE A 38 28.78 -22.45 16.05
CA PHE A 38 28.86 -22.28 17.50
C PHE A 38 29.20 -23.57 18.27
N ASN A 39 29.85 -24.55 17.64
CA ASN A 39 30.40 -25.74 18.30
C ASN A 39 29.38 -26.51 19.19
N GLY A 40 28.14 -26.70 18.72
CA GLY A 40 27.15 -27.55 19.39
C GLY A 40 26.16 -26.84 20.33
N ASP A 41 26.44 -25.61 20.78
CA ASP A 41 25.46 -24.79 21.54
C ASP A 41 24.42 -24.09 20.64
N GLY A 42 24.40 -24.45 19.35
CA GLY A 42 23.62 -23.78 18.31
C GLY A 42 22.14 -23.67 18.61
N SER A 43 21.50 -24.73 19.11
CA SER A 43 20.05 -24.73 19.35
C SER A 43 19.62 -23.70 20.41
N ARG A 44 20.39 -23.56 21.51
CA ARG A 44 20.11 -22.54 22.55
C ARG A 44 20.32 -21.13 22.02
N ILE A 45 21.41 -20.91 21.28
CA ILE A 45 21.75 -19.61 20.69
C ILE A 45 20.71 -19.23 19.64
N PHE A 46 20.34 -20.17 18.75
CA PHE A 46 19.32 -20.01 17.73
C PHE A 46 17.98 -19.63 18.33
N ARG A 47 17.52 -20.36 19.36
CA ARG A 47 16.27 -20.02 20.07
C ARG A 47 16.28 -18.60 20.63
N ASN A 48 17.36 -18.22 21.33
CA ASN A 48 17.47 -16.88 21.92
C ASN A 48 17.53 -15.80 20.83
N LEU A 49 18.28 -16.05 19.76
CA LEU A 49 18.41 -15.14 18.63
C LEU A 49 17.05 -14.96 17.93
N CYS A 50 16.32 -16.04 17.68
CA CYS A 50 14.98 -15.99 17.11
C CYS A 50 14.03 -15.17 17.98
N LEU A 51 14.00 -15.37 19.30
CA LEU A 51 13.15 -14.58 20.21
C LEU A 51 13.49 -13.08 20.17
N ILE A 52 14.79 -12.74 20.19
CA ILE A 52 15.25 -11.35 20.12
C ILE A 52 14.88 -10.73 18.76
N MET A 53 15.14 -11.43 17.65
CA MET A 53 14.78 -10.96 16.32
C MET A 53 13.28 -10.78 16.16
N VAL A 54 12.46 -11.68 16.72
CA VAL A 54 11.01 -11.55 16.73
C VAL A 54 10.59 -10.24 17.39
N ALA A 55 11.07 -9.99 18.61
CA ALA A 55 10.76 -8.76 19.33
C ALA A 55 11.23 -7.50 18.58
N LEU A 56 12.45 -7.52 18.03
CA LEU A 56 13.02 -6.38 17.30
C LEU A 56 12.28 -6.11 15.97
N ILE A 57 11.93 -7.14 15.22
CA ILE A 57 11.17 -7.02 13.97
C ILE A 57 9.77 -6.49 14.27
N MET A 58 9.09 -7.04 15.28
CA MET A 58 7.78 -6.54 15.69
C MET A 58 7.85 -5.08 16.13
N GLY A 59 8.83 -4.71 16.96
CA GLY A 59 9.04 -3.33 17.40
C GLY A 59 9.34 -2.38 16.24
N LEU A 60 10.30 -2.72 15.37
CA LEU A 60 10.64 -1.93 14.20
C LEU A 60 9.43 -1.79 13.26
N ARG A 61 8.63 -2.85 13.08
CA ARG A 61 7.42 -2.80 12.27
C ARG A 61 6.38 -1.85 12.86
N GLN A 62 6.18 -1.83 14.17
CA GLN A 62 5.26 -0.87 14.79
C GLN A 62 5.75 0.57 14.60
N ILE A 63 7.07 0.80 14.74
CA ILE A 63 7.68 2.11 14.52
C ILE A 63 7.54 2.55 13.06
N LEU A 64 7.94 1.70 12.11
CA LEU A 64 7.81 2.00 10.67
C LEU A 64 6.36 2.12 10.27
N GLY A 65 5.47 1.27 10.78
CA GLY A 65 4.03 1.37 10.59
C GLY A 65 3.51 2.71 11.08
N PHE A 66 3.92 3.17 12.26
CA PHE A 66 3.57 4.51 12.76
C PHE A 66 4.13 5.62 11.88
N VAL A 67 5.42 5.60 11.55
CA VAL A 67 6.08 6.63 10.71
C VAL A 67 5.43 6.68 9.33
N PHE A 68 5.23 5.53 8.70
CA PHE A 68 4.65 5.44 7.36
C PHE A 68 3.14 5.66 7.36
N SER A 69 2.38 5.31 8.40
CA SER A 69 0.93 5.59 8.40
C SER A 69 0.59 6.99 8.87
N ARG A 70 1.25 7.51 9.91
CA ARG A 70 0.87 8.76 10.58
C ARG A 70 1.79 9.93 10.19
N SER A 71 3.08 9.69 9.93
CA SER A 71 4.05 10.78 9.73
C SER A 71 4.29 11.12 8.27
N THR A 72 4.42 10.14 7.36
CA THR A 72 4.88 10.41 5.97
C THR A 72 4.11 9.69 4.86
N GLY A 73 3.44 8.56 5.10
CA GLY A 73 2.85 7.78 4.01
C GLY A 73 1.52 8.28 3.49
N TRP A 74 0.93 9.33 4.09
CA TRP A 74 -0.09 10.12 3.39
C TRP A 74 0.51 10.82 2.16
N GLN A 75 1.77 11.24 2.20
CA GLN A 75 2.43 12.00 1.12
C GLN A 75 3.18 11.12 0.11
N PHE A 76 3.68 9.94 0.51
CA PHE A 76 4.37 9.00 -0.40
C PHE A 76 3.81 7.56 -0.38
N PRO A 77 2.51 7.38 -0.67
CA PRO A 77 1.84 6.08 -0.54
C PRO A 77 2.35 5.02 -1.51
N MET A 78 2.89 5.39 -2.67
CA MET A 78 3.54 4.43 -3.59
C MET A 78 4.74 3.73 -2.96
N LEU A 79 5.48 4.42 -2.08
CA LEU A 79 6.59 3.81 -1.37
C LEU A 79 6.12 2.96 -0.19
N PHE A 80 4.92 3.18 0.35
CA PHE A 80 4.53 2.59 1.64
C PHE A 80 3.17 1.88 1.61
N PHE A 81 2.70 1.53 0.40
CA PHE A 81 1.49 0.74 0.25
C PHE A 81 1.73 -0.64 0.82
N SER A 82 1.02 -0.93 1.90
CA SER A 82 1.08 -2.22 2.53
C SER A 82 -0.30 -2.52 3.08
N ASP A 83 -0.98 -3.50 2.49
CA ASP A 83 -2.18 -4.13 3.05
C ASP A 83 -1.90 -4.67 4.48
N THR A 84 -0.61 -4.76 4.81
CA THR A 84 -0.01 -5.40 5.94
C THR A 84 -0.16 -4.72 7.31
N MET A 85 -0.65 -3.48 7.42
CA MET A 85 -0.92 -2.92 8.74
C MET A 85 -1.96 -3.77 9.50
N PHE A 86 -2.79 -4.52 8.76
CA PHE A 86 -3.83 -5.40 9.26
C PHE A 86 -3.61 -6.88 8.92
N GLU A 87 -2.57 -7.23 8.16
CA GLU A 87 -2.20 -8.64 7.93
C GLU A 87 -1.51 -9.18 9.17
N CYS A 88 -2.31 -9.64 10.14
CA CYS A 88 -1.82 -10.31 11.33
C CYS A 88 -1.24 -11.71 11.04
N ASN A 89 -1.32 -12.19 9.79
CA ASN A 89 -1.14 -13.60 9.44
C ASN A 89 -0.04 -13.91 8.42
N LEU A 90 0.71 -12.92 7.90
CA LEU A 90 1.73 -13.18 6.88
C LEU A 90 3.11 -13.50 7.45
N GLY A 91 3.14 -14.65 8.13
CA GLY A 91 4.22 -15.61 7.97
C GLY A 91 5.58 -15.27 8.58
N LEU A 92 6.50 -16.21 8.38
CA LEU A 92 7.82 -16.23 8.99
C LEU A 92 8.86 -15.45 8.18
N ALA A 93 8.47 -14.85 7.06
CA ALA A 93 9.36 -14.21 6.09
C ALA A 93 10.33 -13.19 6.71
N PRO A 94 9.89 -12.17 7.49
CA PRO A 94 10.83 -11.23 8.10
C PRO A 94 11.91 -11.93 8.94
N TYR A 95 11.53 -12.99 9.67
CA TYR A 95 12.45 -13.73 10.52
C TYR A 95 13.43 -14.55 9.68
N LEU A 96 12.97 -15.16 8.59
CA LEU A 96 13.83 -15.90 7.66
C LEU A 96 14.82 -14.97 6.96
N PHE A 97 14.39 -13.78 6.53
CA PHE A 97 15.27 -12.77 5.94
C PHE A 97 16.27 -12.20 6.97
N ALA A 98 15.87 -12.06 8.22
CA ALA A 98 16.79 -11.67 9.29
C ALA A 98 17.86 -12.74 9.54
N LEU A 99 17.44 -14.01 9.62
CA LEU A 99 18.34 -15.16 9.75
C LEU A 99 19.28 -15.29 8.54
N LEU A 100 18.79 -15.01 7.33
CA LEU A 100 19.60 -14.98 6.12
C LEU A 100 20.71 -13.92 6.21
N ALA A 101 20.39 -12.72 6.70
CA ALA A 101 21.37 -11.66 6.92
C ALA A 101 22.41 -12.07 7.97
N VAL A 102 21.99 -12.70 9.07
CA VAL A 102 22.91 -13.23 10.09
C VAL A 102 23.80 -14.33 9.52
N GLN A 103 23.25 -15.27 8.76
CA GLN A 103 24.01 -16.38 8.19
C GLN A 103 25.03 -15.92 7.16
N SER A 104 24.71 -14.93 6.33
CA SER A 104 25.65 -14.40 5.32
C SER A 104 26.93 -13.82 5.93
N LEU A 105 26.90 -13.45 7.23
CA LEU A 105 28.06 -12.99 7.99
C LEU A 105 28.99 -14.10 8.49
N PHE A 106 28.50 -15.35 8.57
CA PHE A 106 29.24 -16.47 9.14
C PHE A 106 29.38 -17.62 8.14
N PRO A 107 30.09 -17.43 7.00
CA PRO A 107 30.28 -18.52 6.05
C PRO A 107 30.95 -19.72 6.73
N ALA A 108 30.32 -20.90 6.62
CA ALA A 108 30.92 -22.15 7.08
C ALA A 108 32.27 -22.36 6.36
N SER A 109 33.35 -22.60 7.11
CA SER A 109 34.62 -22.93 6.49
C SER A 109 34.49 -24.24 5.72
N SER A 110 35.05 -24.29 4.51
CA SER A 110 34.95 -25.40 3.58
C SER A 110 35.58 -26.69 4.10
N GLU A 111 34.90 -27.39 5.00
CA GLU A 111 35.16 -28.80 5.20
C GLU A 111 34.55 -29.59 4.04
N LYS A 112 35.26 -30.66 3.65
CA LYS A 112 35.07 -31.50 2.47
C LYS A 112 33.65 -32.07 2.39
N THR A 113 32.70 -31.29 1.91
CA THR A 113 31.32 -31.70 1.74
C THR A 113 31.10 -32.29 0.35
N THR A 114 30.38 -33.41 0.31
CA THR A 114 30.09 -34.22 -0.88
C THR A 114 29.35 -33.42 -1.97
N PHE A 115 29.57 -33.81 -3.23
CA PHE A 115 29.21 -33.09 -4.47
C PHE A 115 27.79 -32.50 -4.56
N PHE A 116 26.77 -33.14 -3.96
CA PHE A 116 25.39 -32.63 -3.93
C PHE A 116 25.17 -31.41 -3.01
N TRP A 117 26.08 -31.13 -2.09
CA TRP A 117 26.04 -30.00 -1.16
C TRP A 117 27.01 -28.86 -1.55
N LYS A 118 27.60 -28.92 -2.75
CA LYS A 118 28.45 -27.85 -3.31
C LYS A 118 27.67 -26.61 -3.75
N LEU A 119 26.34 -26.70 -3.86
CA LEU A 119 25.52 -25.51 -4.09
C LEU A 119 25.62 -24.65 -2.82
N ARG A 120 26.14 -23.42 -2.96
CA ARG A 120 26.29 -22.51 -1.82
C ARG A 120 24.95 -22.42 -1.08
N ARG A 121 24.94 -22.71 0.23
CA ARG A 121 23.72 -22.76 1.07
C ARG A 121 22.92 -21.45 0.99
N THR A 122 23.61 -20.32 0.83
CA THR A 122 23.01 -18.98 0.76
C THR A 122 22.03 -18.81 -0.42
N PRO A 123 22.37 -19.14 -1.69
CA PRO A 123 21.40 -19.14 -2.79
C PRO A 123 20.12 -19.96 -2.53
N VAL A 124 20.25 -21.16 -1.96
CA VAL A 124 19.08 -22.01 -1.64
C VAL A 124 18.18 -21.31 -0.64
N GLN A 125 18.76 -20.72 0.40
CA GLN A 125 18.01 -19.97 1.40
C GLN A 125 17.40 -18.69 0.86
N ILE A 126 18.07 -17.98 -0.04
CA ILE A 126 17.48 -16.83 -0.75
C ILE A 126 16.23 -17.28 -1.48
N VAL A 127 16.29 -18.39 -2.25
CA VAL A 127 15.12 -18.93 -2.95
C VAL A 127 14.00 -19.29 -1.97
N LEU A 128 14.31 -19.99 -0.87
CA LEU A 128 13.30 -20.37 0.13
C LEU A 128 12.67 -19.15 0.84
N CYS A 129 13.46 -18.11 1.12
CA CYS A 129 12.96 -16.84 1.66
C CYS A 129 12.07 -16.12 0.63
N LEU A 130 12.46 -16.12 -0.65
CA LEU A 130 11.68 -15.50 -1.72
C LEU A 130 10.35 -16.21 -1.97
N LEU A 131 10.27 -17.54 -1.80
CA LEU A 131 9.00 -18.27 -1.86
C LEU A 131 7.96 -17.72 -0.90
N ASN A 132 8.38 -17.23 0.28
CA ASN A 132 7.48 -16.62 1.26
C ASN A 132 6.98 -15.23 0.86
N VAL A 133 7.59 -14.61 -0.15
CA VAL A 133 7.24 -13.26 -0.63
C VAL A 133 6.32 -13.29 -1.84
N LEU A 134 6.36 -14.38 -2.62
CA LEU A 134 5.55 -14.56 -3.83
C LEU A 134 4.04 -14.26 -3.67
N PRO A 135 3.36 -14.60 -2.57
CA PRO A 135 1.90 -14.48 -2.50
C PRO A 135 1.36 -13.06 -2.52
N LYS A 136 2.11 -12.13 -1.93
CA LYS A 136 1.61 -10.79 -1.57
C LYS A 136 2.68 -9.70 -1.61
N THR A 137 3.88 -10.01 -2.13
CA THR A 137 4.99 -9.08 -2.31
C THR A 137 5.26 -8.16 -1.13
N ILE A 138 5.54 -8.77 0.01
CA ILE A 138 5.72 -8.11 1.31
C ILE A 138 7.11 -7.45 1.47
N VAL A 139 7.46 -6.52 0.57
CA VAL A 139 8.81 -5.91 0.50
C VAL A 139 9.23 -5.30 1.82
N TRP A 140 8.38 -4.47 2.41
CA TRP A 140 8.72 -3.78 3.63
C TRP A 140 8.85 -4.72 4.82
N TRP A 141 8.13 -5.83 4.81
CA TRP A 141 8.23 -6.84 5.86
C TRP A 141 9.53 -7.61 5.76
N SER A 142 9.80 -8.18 4.60
CA SER A 142 11.08 -8.85 4.34
C SER A 142 12.25 -7.88 4.51
N GLY A 143 12.07 -6.61 4.13
CA GLY A 143 13.00 -5.51 4.33
C GLY A 143 13.27 -5.20 5.80
N THR A 144 12.24 -5.16 6.66
CA THR A 144 12.46 -5.04 8.12
C THR A 144 13.25 -6.20 8.68
N GLY A 145 12.97 -7.42 8.19
CA GLY A 145 13.75 -8.61 8.48
C GLY A 145 15.22 -8.44 8.12
N LEU A 146 15.50 -8.06 6.87
CA LEU A 146 16.86 -7.80 6.38
C LEU A 146 17.59 -6.73 7.23
N LEU A 147 16.92 -5.63 7.56
CA LEU A 147 17.48 -4.55 8.39
C LEU A 147 17.81 -5.04 9.80
N VAL A 148 16.85 -5.67 10.49
CA VAL A 148 17.08 -6.20 11.84
C VAL A 148 18.17 -7.26 11.84
N GLY A 149 18.14 -8.17 10.87
CA GLY A 149 19.17 -9.20 10.70
C GLY A 149 20.55 -8.60 10.48
N PHE A 150 20.67 -7.57 9.64
CA PHE A 150 21.93 -6.85 9.42
C PHE A 150 22.49 -6.27 10.73
N PHE A 151 21.68 -5.52 11.48
CA PHE A 151 22.12 -4.93 12.75
C PHE A 151 22.42 -6.00 13.82
N ALA A 152 21.61 -7.05 13.90
CA ALA A 152 21.85 -8.18 14.81
C ALA A 152 23.19 -8.85 14.49
N ALA A 153 23.49 -9.04 13.22
CA ALA A 153 24.71 -9.68 12.77
C ALA A 153 25.96 -8.80 13.00
N VAL A 154 25.86 -7.48 12.77
CA VAL A 154 26.88 -6.49 13.19
C VAL A 154 27.11 -6.57 14.71
N ALA A 155 26.05 -6.63 15.51
CA ALA A 155 26.15 -6.71 16.96
C ALA A 155 26.80 -8.03 17.42
N ILE A 156 26.44 -9.17 16.83
CA ILE A 156 27.08 -10.47 17.09
C ILE A 156 28.58 -10.38 16.78
N GLN A 157 28.93 -9.85 15.61
CA GLN A 157 30.31 -9.70 15.18
C GLN A 157 31.13 -8.81 16.13
N PHE A 158 30.56 -7.69 16.54
CA PHE A 158 31.20 -6.76 17.49
C PHE A 158 31.40 -7.39 18.88
N GLN A 159 30.40 -8.10 19.39
CA GLN A 159 30.51 -8.78 20.68
C GLN A 159 31.49 -9.96 20.65
N ARG A 160 31.60 -10.64 19.49
CA ARG A 160 32.62 -11.66 19.24
C ARG A 160 34.02 -11.08 19.26
N GLN A 161 34.24 -9.94 18.61
CA GLN A 161 35.52 -9.21 18.68
C GLN A 161 35.91 -8.83 20.12
N ARG A 162 34.92 -8.50 20.96
CA ARG A 162 35.13 -8.21 22.38
C ARG A 162 35.29 -9.44 23.28
N GLY A 163 35.24 -10.65 22.72
CA GLY A 163 35.32 -11.91 23.47
C GLY A 163 34.16 -12.13 24.45
N ARG A 164 33.07 -11.36 24.33
CA ARG A 164 31.91 -11.44 25.23
C ARG A 164 30.87 -12.46 24.77
N TRP A 165 30.93 -12.88 23.50
CA TRP A 165 29.97 -13.80 22.91
C TRP A 165 30.64 -15.13 22.56
N GLY A 166 30.16 -16.21 23.18
CA GLY A 166 30.50 -17.60 22.85
C GLY A 166 31.83 -18.04 23.47
N GLY A 167 31.78 -18.99 24.41
CA GLY A 167 32.99 -19.67 24.89
C GLY A 167 33.77 -20.27 23.70
N LYS A 168 35.11 -20.30 23.81
CA LYS A 168 36.10 -20.88 22.84
C LYS A 168 35.53 -21.18 21.44
N VAL A 169 35.02 -20.17 20.73
CA VAL A 169 34.53 -20.35 19.37
C VAL A 169 35.75 -20.60 18.48
N LYS A 170 35.76 -21.72 17.75
CA LYS A 170 36.81 -21.97 16.76
C LYS A 170 36.72 -20.86 15.72
N THR A 171 37.77 -20.07 15.58
CA THR A 171 37.93 -19.19 14.42
C THR A 171 37.79 -20.06 13.17
N SER A 172 36.89 -19.70 12.25
CA SER A 172 36.68 -20.52 11.06
C SER A 172 38.00 -20.61 10.28
N ALA A 173 38.23 -21.68 9.50
CA ALA A 173 39.48 -21.77 8.74
C ALA A 173 39.67 -20.58 7.78
N PHE A 174 38.57 -20.02 7.27
CA PHE A 174 38.58 -18.78 6.50
C PHE A 174 38.97 -17.56 7.33
N GLU A 175 38.43 -17.41 8.55
CA GLU A 175 38.89 -16.36 9.44
C GLU A 175 40.37 -16.55 9.77
N LYS A 176 40.78 -17.76 10.12
CA LYS A 176 42.17 -18.08 10.45
C LYS A 176 43.10 -17.73 9.28
N GLN A 177 42.71 -18.05 8.05
CA GLN A 177 43.43 -17.68 6.84
C GLN A 177 43.46 -16.15 6.66
N LEU A 178 42.34 -15.45 6.81
CA LEU A 178 42.30 -13.99 6.72
C LEU A 178 43.17 -13.32 7.80
N TRP A 179 43.15 -13.84 9.02
CA TRP A 179 44.00 -13.38 10.12
C TRP A 179 45.48 -13.71 9.89
N GLU A 180 45.77 -14.85 9.26
CA GLU A 180 47.13 -15.25 8.87
C GLU A 180 47.65 -14.39 7.72
N ASP A 181 46.82 -14.08 6.73
CA ASP A 181 47.13 -13.18 5.62
C ASP A 181 47.32 -11.73 6.13
N ASP A 182 46.41 -11.22 6.97
CA ASP A 182 46.52 -9.90 7.61
C ASP A 182 47.74 -9.82 8.54
N ALA A 183 48.05 -10.89 9.27
CA ALA A 183 49.23 -10.96 10.13
C ALA A 183 50.52 -11.04 9.30
N TYR A 184 50.50 -11.76 8.18
CA TYR A 184 51.61 -11.85 7.24
C TYR A 184 51.87 -10.49 6.56
N GLU A 185 50.83 -9.80 6.08
CA GLU A 185 50.96 -8.44 5.56
C GLU A 185 51.45 -7.45 6.62
N ALA A 186 51.00 -7.57 7.86
CA ALA A 186 51.50 -6.73 8.94
C ALA A 186 52.98 -6.99 9.25
N VAL A 187 53.44 -8.25 9.21
CA VAL A 187 54.86 -8.60 9.38
C VAL A 187 55.69 -8.08 8.21
N MET A 188 55.20 -8.20 6.97
CA MET A 188 55.88 -7.65 5.79
C MET A 188 56.00 -6.12 5.85
N GLN A 189 54.95 -5.42 6.28
CA GLN A 189 54.99 -3.97 6.48
C GLN A 189 55.93 -3.55 7.62
N ASP A 190 56.00 -4.33 8.69
CA ASP A 190 56.93 -4.06 9.79
C ASP A 190 58.38 -4.28 9.34
N GLU A 191 58.68 -5.30 8.50
CA GLU A 191 60.01 -5.51 7.92
C GLU A 191 60.41 -4.39 6.94
N GLU A 192 59.50 -3.92 6.09
CA GLU A 192 59.74 -2.78 5.19
C GLU A 192 59.97 -1.47 5.99
N ASN A 193 59.17 -1.19 7.02
CA ASN A 193 59.35 -0.02 7.88
C ASN A 193 60.61 -0.11 8.77
N PHE A 194 61.04 -1.32 9.14
CA PHE A 194 62.27 -1.55 9.89
C PHE A 194 63.52 -1.32 9.03
N SER A 195 63.42 -1.54 7.71
CA SER A 195 64.50 -1.22 6.76
C SER A 195 64.74 0.29 6.61
N ASP A 196 63.72 1.13 6.81
CA ASP A 196 63.80 2.58 6.57
C ASP A 196 63.98 3.44 7.83
N SER A 197 63.92 2.87 9.03
CA SER A 197 63.96 3.63 10.30
C SER A 197 65.23 3.37 11.14
N SER A 198 66.40 3.61 10.54
CA SER A 198 67.59 3.93 11.34
C SER A 198 67.56 5.43 11.70
N MET A 199 67.59 5.76 13.00
CA MET A 199 67.74 7.11 13.57
C MET A 199 66.48 7.97 13.76
N ALA A 200 65.58 7.60 14.69
CA ALA A 200 64.97 8.55 15.64
C ALA A 200 64.12 7.77 16.67
N GLY A 201 64.58 7.75 17.93
CA GLY A 201 63.80 7.19 19.02
C GLY A 201 62.79 8.21 19.53
N GLU A 202 61.50 7.94 19.36
CA GLU A 202 60.44 8.57 20.14
C GLU A 202 59.14 7.74 20.11
N GLY A 203 58.60 7.51 21.31
CA GLY A 203 57.30 6.92 21.69
C GLY A 203 56.53 6.07 20.67
N VAL A 204 56.59 4.75 20.81
CA VAL A 204 55.70 3.78 20.15
C VAL A 204 54.24 4.08 20.53
N PRO A 205 53.38 4.60 19.63
CA PRO A 205 51.97 4.76 19.92
C PRO A 205 51.28 3.40 19.83
N SER A 206 50.20 3.23 20.60
CA SER A 206 49.26 2.11 20.57
C SER A 206 48.71 1.83 19.15
N PHE A 207 49.48 1.14 18.31
CA PHE A 207 49.13 0.85 16.91
C PHE A 207 48.15 -0.33 16.77
N LYS A 208 47.95 -1.11 17.85
CA LYS A 208 47.07 -2.30 17.85
C LYS A 208 45.58 -1.98 17.76
N GLU A 209 45.14 -0.75 18.07
CA GLU A 209 43.71 -0.45 18.14
C GLU A 209 43.11 -0.02 16.77
N ARG A 210 43.89 0.55 15.85
CA ARG A 210 43.38 1.01 14.54
C ARG A 210 43.17 -0.12 13.52
N LYS A 211 43.99 -1.18 13.53
CA LYS A 211 43.90 -2.28 12.55
C LYS A 211 42.64 -3.16 12.73
N SER A 212 42.09 -3.26 13.95
CA SER A 212 40.86 -4.04 14.22
C SER A 212 39.59 -3.47 13.56
N VAL A 213 39.56 -2.16 13.29
CA VAL A 213 38.36 -1.52 12.73
C VAL A 213 38.27 -1.76 11.22
N ALA A 214 39.39 -1.72 10.51
CA ALA A 214 39.44 -1.92 9.06
C ALA A 214 38.94 -3.31 8.62
N SER A 215 39.30 -4.37 9.35
CA SER A 215 38.90 -5.75 9.03
C SER A 215 37.39 -6.00 9.18
N GLY A 216 36.71 -5.24 10.05
CA GLY A 216 35.25 -5.30 10.21
C GLY A 216 34.50 -4.78 8.98
N TRP A 217 35.00 -3.71 8.36
CA TRP A 217 34.40 -3.10 7.16
C TRP A 217 34.51 -4.00 5.93
N THR A 218 35.64 -4.68 5.75
CA THR A 218 35.84 -5.62 4.64
C THR A 218 34.81 -6.75 4.69
N ARG A 219 34.49 -7.25 5.89
CA ARG A 219 33.45 -8.27 6.06
C ARG A 219 32.07 -7.74 5.68
N LEU A 220 31.71 -6.53 6.13
CA LEU A 220 30.43 -5.89 5.79
C LEU A 220 30.25 -5.69 4.28
N LEU A 221 31.34 -5.38 3.56
CA LEU A 221 31.35 -5.26 2.10
C LEU A 221 30.98 -6.57 1.38
N TYR A 222 31.17 -7.74 1.98
CA TYR A 222 30.74 -9.01 1.38
C TYR A 222 29.24 -9.29 1.52
N ILE A 223 28.59 -8.77 2.57
CA ILE A 223 27.16 -8.99 2.82
C ILE A 223 26.31 -8.00 2.06
N PHE A 224 26.79 -6.76 1.94
CA PHE A 224 26.04 -5.69 1.30
C PHE A 224 25.51 -6.06 -0.10
N PRO A 225 26.30 -6.68 -1.01
CA PRO A 225 25.78 -7.13 -2.31
C PRO A 225 24.64 -8.15 -2.21
N THR A 226 24.69 -9.06 -1.22
CA THR A 226 23.65 -10.08 -1.03
C THR A 226 22.35 -9.44 -0.53
N LEU A 227 22.45 -8.52 0.43
CA LEU A 227 21.29 -7.78 0.93
C LEU A 227 20.70 -6.86 -0.14
N LEU A 228 21.56 -6.16 -0.89
CA LEU A 228 21.14 -5.31 -1.99
C LEU A 228 20.45 -6.12 -3.08
N PHE A 229 21.00 -7.27 -3.46
CA PHE A 229 20.38 -8.17 -4.44
C PHE A 229 19.02 -8.68 -3.97
N ALA A 230 18.92 -9.12 -2.70
CA ALA A 230 17.63 -9.52 -2.12
C ALA A 230 16.64 -8.35 -2.13
N MET A 231 17.07 -7.14 -1.74
CA MET A 231 16.23 -5.95 -1.76
C MET A 231 15.77 -5.56 -3.17
N LEU A 232 16.64 -5.66 -4.18
CA LEU A 232 16.28 -5.41 -5.59
C LEU A 232 15.24 -6.41 -6.09
N ILE A 233 15.36 -7.70 -5.73
CA ILE A 233 14.32 -8.69 -6.06
C ILE A 233 13.01 -8.37 -5.35
N LEU A 234 13.06 -8.00 -4.06
CA LEU A 234 11.86 -7.63 -3.32
C LEU A 234 11.17 -6.43 -3.98
N VAL A 235 11.91 -5.34 -4.23
CA VAL A 235 11.39 -4.13 -4.87
C VAL A 235 10.87 -4.44 -6.28
N GLY A 236 11.63 -5.14 -7.11
CA GLY A 236 11.23 -5.53 -8.46
C GLY A 236 9.98 -6.42 -8.47
N GLY A 237 9.91 -7.41 -7.58
CA GLY A 237 8.75 -8.27 -7.41
C GLY A 237 7.51 -7.49 -7.01
N ASN A 238 7.64 -6.52 -6.10
CA ASN A 238 6.53 -5.64 -5.73
C ASN A 238 6.10 -4.75 -6.86
N GLN A 239 7.04 -4.14 -7.61
CA GLN A 239 6.68 -3.34 -8.78
C GLN A 239 5.87 -4.18 -9.79
N ILE A 240 6.28 -5.43 -10.05
CA ILE A 240 5.56 -6.35 -10.93
C ILE A 240 4.16 -6.70 -10.37
N HIS A 241 4.04 -6.93 -9.07
CA HIS A 241 2.76 -7.29 -8.45
C HIS A 241 1.81 -6.09 -8.28
N THR A 242 2.34 -4.90 -8.09
CA THR A 242 1.56 -3.66 -8.05
C THR A 242 1.25 -3.11 -9.43
N ALA A 243 1.99 -3.53 -10.46
CA ALA A 243 1.70 -3.20 -11.84
C ALA A 243 0.39 -3.89 -12.24
N LYS A 244 -0.69 -3.12 -12.24
CA LYS A 244 -1.95 -3.53 -12.84
C LYS A 244 -1.99 -3.03 -14.26
N THR A 245 -2.37 -3.91 -15.16
CA THR A 245 -2.74 -3.51 -16.52
C THR A 245 -4.14 -2.93 -16.49
N ASP A 246 -4.34 -1.83 -17.21
CA ASP A 246 -5.66 -1.25 -17.36
C ASP A 246 -6.64 -2.25 -17.98
N VAL A 247 -7.85 -2.26 -17.46
CA VAL A 247 -8.93 -3.09 -18.01
C VAL A 247 -9.37 -2.46 -19.32
N PRO A 248 -9.32 -3.18 -20.45
CA PRO A 248 -9.75 -2.65 -21.72
C PRO A 248 -11.22 -2.22 -21.70
N ASN A 249 -11.54 -1.12 -22.39
CA ASN A 249 -12.89 -0.54 -22.39
C ASN A 249 -13.96 -1.50 -22.91
N ASP A 250 -13.63 -2.38 -23.85
CA ASP A 250 -14.56 -3.37 -24.39
C ASP A 250 -14.90 -4.47 -23.36
N VAL A 251 -13.95 -4.84 -22.50
CA VAL A 251 -14.16 -5.76 -21.38
C VAL A 251 -15.05 -5.11 -20.33
N LEU A 252 -14.76 -3.87 -19.93
CA LEU A 252 -15.59 -3.08 -19.00
C LEU A 252 -17.03 -2.99 -19.50
N ASN A 253 -17.21 -2.67 -20.79
CA ASN A 253 -18.53 -2.49 -21.39
C ASN A 253 -19.37 -3.79 -21.40
N LYS A 254 -18.75 -4.95 -21.63
CA LYS A 254 -19.46 -6.23 -21.75
C LYS A 254 -19.65 -6.97 -20.43
N SER A 255 -18.78 -6.73 -19.45
CA SER A 255 -18.72 -7.53 -18.22
C SER A 255 -19.69 -7.09 -17.12
N ILE A 256 -20.06 -5.81 -17.07
CA ILE A 256 -20.88 -5.25 -16.00
C ILE A 256 -22.25 -4.88 -16.54
N GLU A 257 -23.24 -5.71 -16.21
CA GLU A 257 -24.67 -5.51 -16.51
C GLU A 257 -24.91 -4.89 -17.90
N PRO A 258 -24.47 -5.55 -19.00
CA PRO A 258 -24.47 -4.97 -20.35
C PRO A 258 -25.87 -4.57 -20.85
N GLN A 259 -26.92 -5.11 -20.25
CA GLN A 259 -28.31 -4.75 -20.54
C GLN A 259 -28.73 -3.37 -20.02
N ALA A 260 -28.03 -2.82 -19.01
CA ALA A 260 -28.36 -1.52 -18.45
C ALA A 260 -27.90 -0.40 -19.40
N PRO A 261 -28.73 0.62 -19.68
CA PRO A 261 -28.40 1.65 -20.66
C PRO A 261 -27.19 2.47 -20.22
N TYR A 262 -27.04 2.74 -18.92
CA TYR A 262 -25.86 3.39 -18.37
C TYR A 262 -25.14 2.47 -17.37
N LEU A 263 -23.82 2.36 -17.52
CA LEU A 263 -22.96 1.75 -16.53
C LEU A 263 -22.79 2.70 -15.34
N LEU A 264 -22.48 3.97 -15.61
CA LEU A 264 -22.10 4.93 -14.58
C LEU A 264 -22.74 6.30 -14.86
N THR A 265 -23.46 6.82 -13.87
CA THR A 265 -23.92 8.20 -13.85
C THR A 265 -23.20 8.95 -12.73
N LEU A 266 -22.38 9.93 -13.09
CA LEU A 266 -21.68 10.79 -12.13
C LEU A 266 -22.52 12.04 -11.84
N VAL A 267 -22.99 12.20 -10.61
CA VAL A 267 -23.70 13.38 -10.14
C VAL A 267 -22.68 14.35 -9.57
N LEU A 268 -22.30 15.35 -10.36
CA LEU A 268 -21.43 16.43 -9.94
C LEU A 268 -22.27 17.51 -9.24
N MET A 269 -22.24 17.49 -7.91
CA MET A 269 -23.00 18.43 -7.09
C MET A 269 -22.27 19.76 -6.97
N THR A 270 -23.01 20.84 -7.16
CA THR A 270 -22.44 22.19 -7.07
C THR A 270 -23.38 23.18 -6.38
N ALA A 271 -22.80 24.07 -5.60
CA ALA A 271 -23.49 25.06 -4.78
C ALA A 271 -22.71 26.38 -4.71
N PRO A 272 -23.39 27.53 -4.53
CA PRO A 272 -22.72 28.81 -4.32
C PRO A 272 -21.81 28.81 -3.08
N ARG A 273 -20.49 28.99 -3.29
CA ARG A 273 -19.49 29.08 -2.23
C ARG A 273 -19.32 30.51 -1.73
N THR A 274 -18.65 30.66 -0.59
CA THR A 274 -18.24 31.98 -0.10
C THR A 274 -17.31 32.66 -1.11
N ARG A 275 -17.47 33.98 -1.29
CA ARG A 275 -16.67 34.81 -2.22
C ARG A 275 -16.83 34.47 -3.72
N GLY A 276 -17.87 33.71 -4.09
CA GLY A 276 -18.18 33.44 -5.50
C GLY A 276 -17.21 32.51 -6.22
N VAL A 277 -16.32 31.83 -5.49
CA VAL A 277 -15.40 30.85 -6.08
C VAL A 277 -16.19 29.66 -6.63
N THR A 278 -15.86 29.24 -7.85
CA THR A 278 -16.46 28.07 -8.51
C THR A 278 -15.35 27.18 -9.07
N TYR A 279 -15.48 25.87 -8.86
CA TYR A 279 -14.51 24.87 -9.33
C TYR A 279 -15.10 23.96 -10.42
N ILE A 280 -16.37 24.17 -10.80
CA ILE A 280 -17.10 23.35 -11.79
C ILE A 280 -16.28 23.17 -13.08
N LYS A 281 -15.66 24.25 -13.59
CA LYS A 281 -14.87 24.21 -14.82
C LYS A 281 -13.63 23.32 -14.68
N GLU A 282 -12.84 23.50 -13.62
CA GLU A 282 -11.62 22.70 -13.40
C GLU A 282 -11.95 21.22 -13.20
N THR A 283 -12.95 20.93 -12.36
CA THR A 283 -13.37 19.55 -12.06
C THR A 283 -13.98 18.87 -13.28
N LEU A 284 -14.94 19.50 -13.97
CA LEU A 284 -15.61 18.88 -15.11
C LEU A 284 -14.66 18.71 -16.32
N THR A 285 -13.73 19.64 -16.55
CA THR A 285 -12.68 19.46 -17.56
C THR A 285 -11.83 18.23 -17.24
N SER A 286 -11.39 18.05 -15.99
CA SER A 286 -10.59 16.87 -15.62
C SER A 286 -11.32 15.54 -15.83
N TYR A 287 -12.66 15.55 -15.87
CA TYR A 287 -13.45 14.35 -16.14
C TYR A 287 -13.52 14.13 -17.66
N LEU A 288 -13.91 15.18 -18.40
CA LEU A 288 -14.08 15.15 -19.86
C LEU A 288 -12.78 14.96 -20.65
N ASP A 289 -11.63 15.26 -20.06
CA ASP A 289 -10.32 14.96 -20.66
C ASP A 289 -10.08 13.45 -20.84
N ASN A 290 -10.83 12.61 -20.13
CA ASN A 290 -10.78 11.15 -20.29
C ASN A 290 -11.81 10.62 -21.30
N PHE A 291 -12.67 11.47 -21.85
CA PHE A 291 -13.68 11.08 -22.84
C PHE A 291 -13.11 11.23 -24.26
N PRO A 292 -13.43 10.31 -25.18
CA PRO A 292 -12.99 10.41 -26.57
C PRO A 292 -13.63 11.61 -27.26
N ASP A 293 -12.87 12.28 -28.14
CA ASP A 293 -13.33 13.49 -28.84
C ASP A 293 -14.27 13.17 -30.02
N GLU A 294 -14.05 12.08 -30.76
CA GLU A 294 -14.80 11.76 -32.00
C GLU A 294 -15.36 10.31 -32.06
N GLU A 295 -14.63 9.30 -31.57
CA GLU A 295 -15.06 7.91 -31.64
C GLU A 295 -16.05 7.51 -30.53
N VAL A 296 -17.07 6.75 -30.93
CA VAL A 296 -18.05 6.16 -30.00
C VAL A 296 -17.43 4.89 -29.41
N ASP A 297 -16.46 5.06 -28.51
CA ASP A 297 -16.14 3.98 -27.60
C ASP A 297 -17.46 3.57 -26.90
N PRO A 298 -17.94 2.32 -27.09
CA PRO A 298 -19.23 1.90 -26.58
C PRO A 298 -19.34 2.06 -25.07
N LEU A 299 -18.23 1.96 -24.33
CA LEU A 299 -18.22 2.18 -22.89
C LEU A 299 -18.67 3.60 -22.54
N TYR A 300 -18.11 4.61 -23.21
CA TYR A 300 -18.38 6.01 -22.91
C TYR A 300 -19.79 6.44 -23.34
N SER A 301 -20.46 5.69 -24.21
CA SER A 301 -21.90 5.89 -24.47
C SER A 301 -22.78 5.52 -23.27
N ARG A 302 -22.25 4.69 -22.36
CA ARG A 302 -22.92 4.24 -21.12
C ARG A 302 -22.41 4.99 -19.89
N ILE A 303 -21.61 6.04 -20.07
CA ILE A 303 -21.14 6.92 -18.98
C ILE A 303 -21.65 8.33 -19.24
N GLN A 304 -22.28 8.91 -18.22
CA GLN A 304 -22.79 10.28 -18.28
C GLN A 304 -22.48 11.05 -16.99
N ILE A 305 -22.40 12.37 -17.12
CA ILE A 305 -22.19 13.30 -16.01
C ILE A 305 -23.43 14.18 -15.89
N VAL A 306 -24.02 14.25 -14.71
CA VAL A 306 -25.12 15.16 -14.38
C VAL A 306 -24.58 16.23 -13.45
N VAL A 307 -24.45 17.45 -13.95
CA VAL A 307 -24.13 18.61 -13.11
C VAL A 307 -25.43 19.07 -12.45
N TYR A 308 -25.49 18.94 -11.14
CA TYR A 308 -26.71 19.16 -10.37
C TYR A 308 -26.55 20.33 -9.39
N THR A 309 -27.54 21.22 -9.40
CA THR A 309 -27.70 22.27 -8.38
C THR A 309 -29.17 22.43 -7.99
N HIS A 310 -29.43 22.82 -6.75
CA HIS A 310 -30.78 23.20 -6.29
C HIS A 310 -30.89 24.72 -6.00
N PHE A 311 -29.88 25.48 -6.45
CA PHE A 311 -29.84 26.92 -6.29
C PHE A 311 -30.35 27.60 -7.57
N THR A 312 -31.43 28.36 -7.44
CA THR A 312 -32.04 29.08 -8.56
C THR A 312 -31.10 30.15 -9.09
N ASP A 313 -30.49 30.92 -8.19
CA ASP A 313 -29.51 31.96 -8.54
C ASP A 313 -28.09 31.46 -8.23
N PHE A 314 -27.38 31.07 -9.29
CA PHE A 314 -26.00 30.61 -9.20
C PHE A 314 -25.21 30.92 -10.49
N PRO A 315 -24.63 32.13 -10.60
CA PRO A 315 -23.92 32.57 -11.81
C PRO A 315 -22.78 31.63 -12.23
N GLY A 316 -22.06 31.06 -11.27
CA GLY A 316 -20.98 30.10 -11.54
C GLY A 316 -21.44 28.85 -12.29
N TYR A 317 -22.68 28.39 -12.05
CA TYR A 317 -23.29 27.29 -12.81
C TYR A 317 -23.65 27.73 -14.23
N ASP A 318 -24.24 28.92 -14.40
CA ASP A 318 -24.63 29.44 -15.72
C ASP A 318 -23.41 29.69 -16.61
N GLU A 319 -22.34 30.25 -16.05
CA GLU A 319 -21.07 30.45 -16.74
C GLU A 319 -20.38 29.14 -17.13
N ALA A 320 -20.42 28.13 -16.24
CA ALA A 320 -19.87 26.81 -16.55
C ALA A 320 -20.69 26.14 -17.66
N LYS A 321 -22.03 26.18 -17.56
CA LYS A 321 -22.93 25.64 -18.58
C LYS A 321 -22.69 26.29 -19.94
N ALA A 322 -22.65 27.62 -20.01
CA ALA A 322 -22.41 28.35 -21.26
C ALA A 322 -21.04 27.99 -21.87
N TYR A 323 -20.01 27.80 -21.04
CA TYR A 323 -18.70 27.35 -21.50
C TYR A 323 -18.76 25.93 -22.10
N PHE A 324 -19.30 24.95 -21.37
CA PHE A 324 -19.34 23.57 -21.83
C PHE A 324 -20.35 23.31 -22.96
N ASP A 325 -21.37 24.15 -23.13
CA ASP A 325 -22.27 24.13 -24.29
C ASP A 325 -21.52 24.40 -25.61
N THR A 326 -20.31 25.00 -25.56
CA THR A 326 -19.43 25.18 -26.73
C THR A 326 -18.57 23.95 -27.05
N ILE A 327 -18.46 22.98 -26.14
CA ILE A 327 -17.58 21.82 -26.26
C ILE A 327 -18.40 20.60 -26.75
N PRO A 328 -18.11 20.03 -27.94
CA PRO A 328 -18.91 18.94 -28.51
C PRO A 328 -19.07 17.72 -27.60
N LYS A 329 -17.98 17.21 -27.00
CA LYS A 329 -18.03 16.07 -26.09
C LYS A 329 -18.86 16.35 -24.83
N ALA A 330 -18.78 17.57 -24.30
CA ALA A 330 -19.56 17.95 -23.13
C ALA A 330 -21.06 17.94 -23.43
N ARG A 331 -21.49 18.47 -24.58
CA ARG A 331 -22.90 18.43 -25.00
C ARG A 331 -23.48 17.01 -25.12
N LYS A 332 -22.62 16.03 -25.42
CA LYS A 332 -23.01 14.62 -25.56
C LYS A 332 -23.11 13.91 -24.20
N HIS A 333 -22.16 14.16 -23.31
CA HIS A 333 -21.98 13.38 -22.08
C HIS A 333 -22.43 14.10 -20.80
N VAL A 334 -22.68 15.42 -20.85
CA VAL A 334 -23.03 16.24 -19.70
C VAL A 334 -24.49 16.68 -19.77
N LYS A 335 -25.25 16.37 -18.73
CA LYS A 335 -26.60 16.88 -18.48
C LYS A 335 -26.55 17.93 -17.37
N TRP A 336 -27.29 19.02 -17.57
CA TRP A 336 -27.38 20.13 -16.61
C TRP A 336 -28.76 20.09 -15.95
N VAL A 337 -28.80 19.91 -14.63
CA VAL A 337 -30.04 19.85 -13.84
C VAL A 337 -30.03 20.92 -12.76
N ARG A 338 -30.99 21.84 -12.83
CA ARG A 338 -31.24 22.87 -11.82
C ARG A 338 -32.64 22.68 -11.24
N GLU A 339 -32.73 22.64 -9.92
CA GLU A 339 -34.00 22.72 -9.18
C GLU A 339 -34.15 24.09 -8.51
N GLU A 340 -35.39 24.47 -8.21
CA GLU A 340 -35.68 25.73 -7.52
C GLU A 340 -35.34 25.64 -6.04
N GLY A 341 -34.59 26.62 -5.54
CA GLY A 341 -34.21 26.69 -4.14
C GLY A 341 -33.12 27.72 -3.86
N PHE A 342 -32.94 28.03 -2.57
CA PHE A 342 -31.91 28.96 -2.07
C PHE A 342 -31.30 28.51 -0.73
N GLU A 343 -31.74 27.36 -0.20
CA GLU A 343 -31.41 26.90 1.14
C GLU A 343 -29.99 26.28 1.17
N LYS A 344 -29.12 26.74 2.07
CA LYS A 344 -27.79 26.13 2.25
C LYS A 344 -27.88 24.91 3.16
N ASN A 345 -28.49 23.84 2.65
CA ASN A 345 -28.64 22.57 3.37
C ASN A 345 -28.04 21.43 2.54
N GLN A 346 -26.82 21.02 2.90
CA GLN A 346 -26.06 19.98 2.18
C GLN A 346 -26.82 18.65 2.13
N ARG A 347 -27.51 18.28 3.22
CA ARG A 347 -28.26 17.03 3.32
C ARG A 347 -29.45 17.02 2.38
N LYS A 348 -30.23 18.11 2.35
CA LYS A 348 -31.33 18.29 1.39
C LYS A 348 -30.81 18.27 -0.05
N HIS A 349 -29.68 18.94 -0.30
CA HIS A 349 -29.06 18.99 -1.62
C HIS A 349 -28.72 17.58 -2.14
N LEU A 350 -28.08 16.75 -1.30
CA LEU A 350 -27.76 15.35 -1.59
C LEU A 350 -29.01 14.50 -1.85
N VAL A 351 -30.03 14.61 -0.98
CA VAL A 351 -31.30 13.89 -1.13
C VAL A 351 -31.93 14.17 -2.48
N SER A 352 -32.10 15.46 -2.80
CA SER A 352 -32.73 15.87 -4.05
C SER A 352 -31.92 15.41 -5.27
N ALA A 353 -30.59 15.54 -5.23
CA ALA A 353 -29.70 15.07 -6.30
C ALA A 353 -29.86 13.56 -6.56
N ILE A 354 -29.71 12.76 -5.50
CA ILE A 354 -29.75 11.30 -5.58
C ILE A 354 -31.13 10.81 -6.03
N ARG A 355 -32.21 11.40 -5.51
CA ARG A 355 -33.56 11.04 -5.94
C ARG A 355 -33.81 11.42 -7.37
N ARG A 356 -33.59 12.69 -7.72
CA ARG A 356 -33.86 13.20 -9.07
C ARG A 356 -33.13 12.40 -10.13
N VAL A 357 -31.83 12.17 -9.94
CA VAL A 357 -31.00 11.44 -10.91
C VAL A 357 -31.23 9.94 -10.80
N GLY A 358 -31.21 9.38 -9.58
CA GLY A 358 -31.34 7.94 -9.35
C GLY A 358 -32.70 7.36 -9.75
N THR A 359 -33.79 8.13 -9.77
CA THR A 359 -35.08 7.65 -10.29
C THR A 359 -35.22 7.83 -11.80
N THR A 360 -34.61 8.88 -12.36
CA THR A 360 -34.78 9.24 -13.78
C THR A 360 -33.82 8.47 -14.68
N GLU A 361 -32.58 8.28 -14.23
CA GLU A 361 -31.52 7.64 -14.99
C GLU A 361 -31.41 6.16 -14.59
N ASP A 362 -31.49 5.27 -15.59
CA ASP A 362 -31.32 3.84 -15.37
C ASP A 362 -29.85 3.43 -15.49
N SER A 363 -29.10 3.68 -14.40
CA SER A 363 -27.68 3.36 -14.32
C SER A 363 -27.39 2.22 -13.36
N VAL A 364 -26.36 1.42 -13.64
CA VAL A 364 -25.85 0.41 -12.67
C VAL A 364 -25.30 1.10 -11.43
N TYR A 365 -24.44 2.09 -11.65
CA TYR A 365 -23.82 2.89 -10.60
C TYR A 365 -24.25 4.35 -10.65
N LEU A 366 -24.50 4.91 -9.47
CA LEU A 366 -24.69 6.32 -9.24
C LEU A 366 -23.52 6.83 -8.38
N ALA A 367 -22.66 7.67 -8.96
CA ALA A 367 -21.55 8.28 -8.26
C ALA A 367 -21.90 9.69 -7.79
N VAL A 368 -21.60 10.00 -6.54
CA VAL A 368 -21.76 11.33 -5.96
C VAL A 368 -20.38 11.99 -5.91
N MET A 369 -20.26 13.13 -6.58
CA MET A 369 -19.02 13.89 -6.72
C MET A 369 -19.25 15.34 -6.31
N GLU A 370 -18.27 15.94 -5.64
CA GLU A 370 -18.27 17.38 -5.36
C GLU A 370 -17.56 18.15 -6.48
N ASP A 371 -17.92 19.41 -6.69
CA ASP A 371 -17.44 20.23 -7.81
C ASP A 371 -15.99 20.74 -7.69
N ASP A 372 -15.27 20.36 -6.64
CA ASP A 372 -13.89 20.73 -6.34
C ASP A 372 -12.95 19.54 -6.14
N PHE A 373 -13.35 18.37 -6.67
CA PHE A 373 -12.57 17.13 -6.67
C PHE A 373 -12.22 16.66 -8.09
N PRO A 374 -11.35 17.38 -8.83
CA PRO A 374 -10.86 16.91 -10.11
C PRO A 374 -10.14 15.56 -9.98
N PHE A 375 -10.22 14.73 -11.02
CA PHE A 375 -9.44 13.50 -11.09
C PHE A 375 -7.95 13.80 -11.18
N CYS A 376 -7.18 12.91 -10.58
CA CYS A 376 -5.73 12.84 -10.73
C CYS A 376 -5.35 12.28 -12.10
N GLU A 377 -4.08 12.43 -12.47
CA GLU A 377 -3.53 11.71 -13.62
C GLU A 377 -3.77 10.21 -13.46
N ASN A 378 -4.35 9.58 -14.49
CA ASN A 378 -4.81 8.18 -14.51
C ASN A 378 -5.90 7.81 -13.48
N GLY A 379 -6.38 8.75 -12.66
CA GLY A 379 -7.38 8.49 -11.62
C GLY A 379 -8.73 8.02 -12.18
N TRP A 380 -9.11 8.48 -13.38
CA TRP A 380 -10.31 8.03 -14.06
C TRP A 380 -10.23 6.54 -14.44
N GLN A 381 -9.14 6.13 -15.08
CA GLN A 381 -8.94 4.74 -15.48
C GLN A 381 -8.86 3.82 -14.25
N GLU A 382 -8.16 4.24 -13.20
CA GLU A 382 -8.08 3.46 -11.96
C GLU A 382 -9.45 3.34 -11.26
N MET A 383 -10.33 4.36 -11.35
CA MET A 383 -11.71 4.26 -10.87
C MET A 383 -12.47 3.17 -11.65
N LEU A 384 -12.37 3.15 -12.98
CA LEU A 384 -13.01 2.13 -13.81
C LEU A 384 -12.46 0.72 -13.51
N ASN A 385 -11.14 0.58 -13.38
CA ASN A 385 -10.48 -0.66 -12.98
C ASN A 385 -11.00 -1.12 -11.60
N THR A 386 -11.14 -0.21 -10.64
CA THR A 386 -11.65 -0.52 -9.29
C THR A 386 -13.10 -1.01 -9.35
N ILE A 387 -13.96 -0.37 -10.13
CA ILE A 387 -15.36 -0.81 -10.33
C ILE A 387 -15.41 -2.21 -10.97
N TYR A 388 -14.56 -2.46 -11.98
CA TYR A 388 -14.47 -3.79 -12.58
C TYR A 388 -14.04 -4.85 -11.58
N GLU A 389 -12.95 -4.61 -10.85
CA GLU A 389 -12.46 -5.55 -9.85
C GLU A 389 -13.46 -5.76 -8.72
N ALA A 390 -14.22 -4.74 -8.33
CA ALA A 390 -15.31 -4.86 -7.37
C ALA A 390 -16.35 -5.88 -7.84
N ASN A 391 -16.78 -5.83 -9.11
CA ASN A 391 -17.74 -6.80 -9.66
C ASN A 391 -17.17 -8.22 -9.75
N GLN A 392 -15.86 -8.36 -10.01
CA GLN A 392 -15.23 -9.67 -10.15
C GLN A 392 -14.95 -10.34 -8.79
N LYS A 393 -14.43 -9.57 -7.82
CA LYS A 393 -13.92 -10.09 -6.54
C LYS A 393 -14.95 -10.00 -5.42
N VAL A 394 -15.86 -9.02 -5.48
CA VAL A 394 -16.90 -8.79 -4.48
C VAL A 394 -18.25 -8.54 -5.19
N PRO A 395 -18.85 -9.54 -5.86
CA PRO A 395 -20.05 -9.32 -6.70
C PRO A 395 -21.22 -8.63 -5.97
N GLU A 396 -21.37 -8.89 -4.68
CA GLU A 396 -22.41 -8.32 -3.80
C GLU A 396 -22.02 -6.97 -3.17
N HIS A 397 -20.99 -6.28 -3.68
CA HIS A 397 -20.60 -4.97 -3.17
C HIS A 397 -21.72 -3.94 -3.35
N CYS A 398 -21.96 -3.15 -2.31
CA CYS A 398 -22.93 -2.07 -2.36
C CYS A 398 -22.42 -0.82 -3.08
N GLY A 399 -21.10 -0.70 -3.25
CA GLY A 399 -20.48 0.43 -3.91
C GLY A 399 -18.96 0.43 -3.80
N VAL A 400 -18.38 1.44 -4.44
CA VAL A 400 -16.95 1.72 -4.47
C VAL A 400 -16.72 3.12 -3.92
N PHE A 401 -15.68 3.33 -3.12
CA PHE A 401 -15.26 4.65 -2.66
C PHE A 401 -13.82 4.93 -3.11
N VAL A 402 -13.66 5.94 -3.97
CA VAL A 402 -12.37 6.28 -4.60
C VAL A 402 -11.81 7.65 -4.21
N GLY A 403 -12.62 8.43 -3.50
CA GLY A 403 -12.33 9.79 -3.07
C GLY A 403 -12.22 9.90 -1.56
N THR A 404 -12.67 11.02 -1.02
CA THR A 404 -12.66 11.31 0.41
C THR A 404 -13.79 12.28 0.73
N GLY A 405 -14.20 12.35 2.00
CA GLY A 405 -15.35 13.18 2.39
C GLY A 405 -16.62 12.75 1.66
N GLY A 406 -17.35 13.70 1.08
CA GLY A 406 -18.59 13.44 0.33
C GLY A 406 -18.39 13.15 -1.17
N SER A 407 -17.15 13.20 -1.69
CA SER A 407 -16.87 12.99 -3.11
C SER A 407 -16.25 11.63 -3.39
N GLY A 408 -16.56 11.04 -4.54
CA GLY A 408 -16.01 9.75 -4.97
C GLY A 408 -16.77 8.56 -4.42
N LEU A 409 -17.98 8.77 -3.89
CA LEU A 409 -18.88 7.71 -3.39
C LEU A 409 -19.70 7.15 -4.56
N ILE A 410 -19.42 5.90 -4.96
CA ILE A 410 -20.02 5.24 -6.13
C ILE A 410 -20.92 4.11 -5.67
N PHE A 411 -22.23 4.35 -5.63
CA PHE A 411 -23.21 3.39 -5.14
C PHE A 411 -23.75 2.53 -6.27
N LYS A 412 -24.08 1.26 -5.99
CA LYS A 412 -25.11 0.58 -6.78
C LYS A 412 -26.40 1.40 -6.68
N ARG A 413 -27.13 1.56 -7.78
CA ARG A 413 -28.30 2.47 -7.87
C ARG A 413 -29.32 2.25 -6.75
N THR A 414 -29.67 1.00 -6.45
CA THR A 414 -30.62 0.63 -5.38
C THR A 414 -30.13 1.10 -4.01
N VAL A 415 -28.84 0.95 -3.72
CA VAL A 415 -28.21 1.40 -2.47
C VAL A 415 -28.21 2.92 -2.40
N ALA A 416 -27.95 3.62 -3.51
CA ALA A 416 -28.01 5.08 -3.55
C ALA A 416 -29.39 5.60 -3.14
N LEU A 417 -30.45 4.99 -3.67
CA LEU A 417 -31.84 5.35 -3.34
C LEU A 417 -32.14 5.08 -1.86
N THR A 418 -31.70 3.95 -1.30
CA THR A 418 -31.79 3.67 0.14
C THR A 418 -31.03 4.69 0.97
N ALA A 419 -29.83 5.09 0.54
CA ALA A 419 -29.03 6.09 1.21
C ALA A 419 -29.73 7.47 1.22
N SER A 420 -30.45 7.84 0.15
CA SER A 420 -31.28 9.04 0.13
C SER A 420 -32.38 9.02 1.19
N PHE A 421 -32.98 7.86 1.45
CA PHE A 421 -34.00 7.70 2.49
C PHE A 421 -33.41 7.87 3.90
N ILE A 422 -32.19 7.36 4.13
CA ILE A 422 -31.45 7.60 5.38
C ILE A 422 -31.25 9.09 5.60
N LEU A 423 -30.77 9.81 4.57
CA LEU A 423 -30.52 11.24 4.67
C LEU A 423 -31.78 12.05 4.99
N GLU A 424 -32.95 11.63 4.51
CA GLU A 424 -34.23 12.27 4.86
C GLU A 424 -34.66 12.00 6.29
N ARG A 425 -34.50 10.75 6.76
CA ARG A 425 -34.80 10.41 8.15
C ARG A 425 -33.90 11.18 9.11
N ASP A 426 -32.65 11.40 8.74
CA ASP A 426 -31.73 12.25 9.49
C ASP A 426 -32.25 13.69 9.59
N LEU A 427 -32.82 14.27 8.53
CA LEU A 427 -33.45 15.61 8.59
C LEU A 427 -34.59 15.64 9.61
N HIS A 428 -35.42 14.60 9.64
CA HIS A 428 -36.47 14.49 10.65
C HIS A 428 -35.89 14.37 12.06
N THR A 429 -34.84 13.59 12.24
CA THR A 429 -34.15 13.41 13.52
C THR A 429 -33.57 14.73 14.04
N ILE A 430 -32.94 15.53 13.16
CA ILE A 430 -32.47 16.89 13.49
C ILE A 430 -33.64 17.79 13.92
N SER A 431 -34.79 17.71 13.24
CA SER A 431 -35.97 18.52 13.59
C SER A 431 -36.52 18.22 15.00
N LEU A 432 -36.23 17.04 15.53
CA LEU A 432 -36.56 16.63 16.90
C LEU A 432 -35.50 17.05 17.93
N GLY A 433 -34.47 17.80 17.51
CA GLY A 433 -33.36 18.24 18.37
C GLY A 433 -32.31 17.16 18.66
N LEU A 434 -32.33 16.05 17.91
CA LEU A 434 -31.34 14.98 18.05
C LEU A 434 -30.16 15.21 17.10
N THR A 435 -28.97 14.76 17.52
CA THR A 435 -27.75 14.87 16.72
C THR A 435 -27.68 13.75 15.69
N THR A 436 -27.40 14.09 14.44
CA THR A 436 -27.10 13.12 13.38
C THR A 436 -25.67 13.33 12.88
N PRO A 437 -25.03 12.31 12.28
CA PRO A 437 -23.76 12.49 11.58
C PRO A 437 -23.85 13.55 10.47
N PRO A 438 -22.72 14.07 9.97
CA PRO A 438 -22.66 14.77 8.69
C PRO A 438 -23.20 13.89 7.55
N PRO A 439 -23.76 14.47 6.47
CA PRO A 439 -24.44 13.69 5.43
C PRO A 439 -23.50 12.76 4.65
N ASP A 440 -22.26 13.16 4.40
CA ASP A 440 -21.21 12.32 3.82
C ASP A 440 -20.89 11.12 4.71
N VAL A 441 -20.79 11.32 6.02
CA VAL A 441 -20.59 10.23 7.00
C VAL A 441 -21.81 9.30 7.03
N SER A 442 -23.04 9.82 6.98
CA SER A 442 -24.24 8.96 6.87
C SER A 442 -24.21 8.08 5.61
N LEU A 443 -23.75 8.62 4.48
CA LEU A 443 -23.58 7.87 3.23
C LEU A 443 -22.47 6.81 3.32
N GLN A 444 -21.33 7.15 3.92
CA GLN A 444 -20.23 6.22 4.16
C GLN A 444 -20.66 5.07 5.11
N ASN A 445 -21.38 5.39 6.19
CA ASN A 445 -21.90 4.40 7.13
C ASN A 445 -22.91 3.44 6.47
N CYS A 446 -23.68 3.92 5.48
CA CYS A 446 -24.51 3.04 4.67
C CYS A 446 -23.65 2.06 3.83
N LEU A 447 -22.58 2.53 3.16
CA LEU A 447 -21.68 1.64 2.41
C LEU A 447 -20.97 0.62 3.33
N LEU A 448 -20.60 1.02 4.54
CA LEU A 448 -20.03 0.12 5.55
C LEU A 448 -21.03 -0.89 6.11
N GLY A 449 -22.33 -0.69 5.87
CA GLY A 449 -23.41 -1.47 6.45
C GLY A 449 -23.61 -1.25 7.95
N GLU A 450 -23.17 -0.11 8.47
CA GLU A 450 -23.36 0.28 9.88
C GLU A 450 -24.77 0.83 10.15
N HIS A 451 -25.46 1.27 9.10
CA HIS A 451 -26.85 1.74 9.19
C HIS A 451 -27.84 0.57 9.02
N GLU A 452 -28.94 0.56 9.80
CA GLU A 452 -29.95 -0.53 9.79
C GLU A 452 -30.51 -0.85 8.39
N PHE A 453 -30.81 0.19 7.59
CA PHE A 453 -31.29 0.03 6.21
C PHE A 453 -30.23 -0.43 5.20
N CYS A 454 -28.95 -0.43 5.56
CA CYS A 454 -27.85 -0.85 4.69
C CYS A 454 -27.09 -2.05 5.27
N SER A 455 -27.67 -2.81 6.20
CA SER A 455 -26.97 -3.94 6.84
C SER A 455 -26.50 -5.01 5.84
N SER A 456 -27.13 -5.11 4.66
CA SER A 456 -26.68 -5.97 3.56
C SER A 456 -25.33 -5.57 2.96
N CYS A 457 -24.87 -4.35 3.21
CA CYS A 457 -23.59 -3.81 2.74
C CYS A 457 -22.41 -4.12 3.68
N ALA A 458 -22.69 -4.73 4.83
CA ALA A 458 -21.67 -5.02 5.83
C ALA A 458 -20.57 -5.93 5.24
N GLY A 459 -19.33 -5.43 5.25
CA GLY A 459 -18.19 -6.19 4.72
C GLY A 459 -18.12 -6.26 3.20
N THR A 460 -18.90 -5.45 2.46
CA THR A 460 -18.92 -5.48 0.98
C THR A 460 -18.40 -4.20 0.34
N MET A 461 -18.11 -3.15 1.12
CA MET A 461 -17.54 -1.90 0.61
C MET A 461 -16.18 -2.13 -0.05
N VAL A 462 -16.01 -1.60 -1.25
CA VAL A 462 -14.73 -1.60 -1.98
C VAL A 462 -14.14 -0.20 -1.98
N THR A 463 -12.83 -0.08 -1.84
CA THR A 463 -12.11 1.19 -2.00
C THR A 463 -10.98 1.06 -3.00
N SER A 464 -10.61 2.17 -3.64
CA SER A 464 -9.30 2.25 -4.29
C SER A 464 -8.18 2.21 -3.24
N LYS A 465 -6.97 1.88 -3.69
CA LYS A 465 -5.75 1.94 -2.87
C LYS A 465 -5.46 3.36 -2.37
N THR A 466 -5.62 4.31 -3.27
CA THR A 466 -5.25 5.72 -3.10
C THR A 466 -6.40 6.63 -3.51
N LEU A 467 -6.35 7.89 -3.08
CA LEU A 467 -7.26 8.93 -3.52
C LEU A 467 -7.02 9.19 -5.01
N LEU A 468 -8.07 8.98 -5.80
CA LEU A 468 -8.06 9.18 -7.25
C LEU A 468 -8.45 10.62 -7.64
N GLN A 469 -8.82 11.44 -6.65
CA GLN A 469 -9.20 12.84 -6.79
C GLN A 469 -8.40 13.69 -5.80
N ARG A 470 -8.10 14.94 -6.18
CA ARG A 470 -7.50 15.94 -5.29
C ARG A 470 -8.53 16.99 -4.88
N HIS A 471 -8.41 17.50 -3.66
CA HIS A 471 -9.30 18.56 -3.17
C HIS A 471 -8.75 19.96 -3.51
N LEU A 472 -9.53 20.76 -4.25
CA LEU A 472 -9.21 22.16 -4.57
C LEU A 472 -9.76 23.15 -3.54
N GLY A 473 -10.90 22.85 -2.92
CA GLY A 473 -11.66 23.74 -2.04
C GLY A 473 -11.13 23.85 -0.62
N TYR A 474 -9.84 23.59 -0.38
CA TYR A 474 -9.24 23.55 0.97
C TYR A 474 -9.51 24.83 1.80
N ASN A 475 -9.61 25.99 1.16
CA ASN A 475 -9.85 27.29 1.78
C ASN A 475 -11.30 27.80 1.66
N SER A 476 -12.19 27.03 1.05
CA SER A 476 -13.55 27.45 0.69
C SER A 476 -14.60 26.42 1.10
N SER A 477 -14.27 25.59 2.09
CA SER A 477 -15.18 24.60 2.68
C SER A 477 -16.49 25.25 3.14
N THR A 478 -17.60 24.64 2.75
CA THR A 478 -18.96 25.06 3.13
C THR A 478 -19.28 24.76 4.60
N SER A 479 -18.48 23.92 5.28
CA SER A 479 -18.68 23.50 6.67
C SER A 479 -17.89 24.33 7.70
N GLY A 480 -17.18 25.37 7.28
CA GLY A 480 -16.51 26.33 8.17
C GLY A 480 -15.13 25.91 8.71
N GLY A 481 -14.69 24.67 8.45
CA GLY A 481 -13.33 24.22 8.69
C GLY A 481 -12.48 24.32 7.42
N GLY A 482 -11.35 25.03 7.46
CA GLY A 482 -10.36 25.02 6.39
C GLY A 482 -9.46 23.79 6.50
N TYR A 483 -9.17 23.16 5.37
CA TYR A 483 -8.13 22.12 5.27
C TYR A 483 -6.83 22.78 4.80
N ASP A 484 -5.70 22.15 5.10
CA ASP A 484 -4.43 22.57 4.51
C ASP A 484 -4.42 22.25 3.02
N LYS A 485 -3.80 23.12 2.20
CA LYS A 485 -3.68 22.95 0.74
C LYS A 485 -3.08 21.59 0.34
N ASN A 486 -2.28 21.00 1.21
CA ASN A 486 -1.59 19.74 0.96
C ASN A 486 -2.38 18.50 1.43
N GLN A 487 -3.54 18.67 2.06
CA GLN A 487 -4.39 17.56 2.50
C GLN A 487 -5.25 17.05 1.34
N PHE A 488 -5.55 15.74 1.36
CA PHE A 488 -6.45 15.09 0.39
C PHE A 488 -6.02 15.29 -1.07
N GLN A 489 -4.72 15.16 -1.32
CA GLN A 489 -4.15 15.32 -2.65
C GLN A 489 -4.03 13.98 -3.37
N CYS A 490 -3.76 14.05 -4.66
CA CYS A 490 -3.56 12.88 -5.51
C CYS A 490 -2.56 11.89 -4.91
N GLY A 491 -2.89 10.61 -5.04
CA GLY A 491 -2.04 9.53 -4.59
C GLY A 491 -2.20 9.21 -3.12
N TRP A 492 -2.66 10.12 -2.25
CA TRP A 492 -2.82 9.88 -0.80
C TRP A 492 -3.49 8.54 -0.51
N ARG A 493 -3.08 7.85 0.56
CA ARG A 493 -3.74 6.59 0.94
C ARG A 493 -5.23 6.83 1.20
N HIS A 494 -6.09 5.95 0.68
CA HIS A 494 -7.51 6.05 0.93
C HIS A 494 -7.80 5.87 2.45
N PRO A 495 -8.60 6.72 3.13
CA PRO A 495 -8.74 6.69 4.59
C PRO A 495 -9.30 5.39 5.17
N PHE A 496 -10.09 4.67 4.38
CA PHE A 496 -10.72 3.40 4.77
C PHE A 496 -9.82 2.19 4.51
N ASN A 497 -8.66 2.41 3.89
CA ASN A 497 -7.74 1.33 3.56
C ASN A 497 -7.23 0.67 4.86
N GLY A 498 -7.45 -0.64 4.94
CA GLY A 498 -7.06 -1.48 6.06
C GLY A 498 -8.13 -1.69 7.13
N LEU A 499 -9.30 -1.06 7.01
CA LEU A 499 -10.43 -1.48 7.83
C LEU A 499 -10.79 -2.95 7.52
N PRO A 500 -11.04 -3.80 8.54
CA PRO A 500 -11.22 -5.25 8.34
C PRO A 500 -12.45 -5.60 7.48
N ASN A 501 -13.42 -4.70 7.41
CA ASN A 501 -14.67 -4.86 6.67
C ASN A 501 -14.67 -4.11 5.32
N VAL A 502 -13.50 -3.69 4.84
CA VAL A 502 -13.35 -2.95 3.59
C VAL A 502 -12.39 -3.69 2.67
N HIS A 503 -12.78 -3.88 1.42
CA HIS A 503 -11.95 -4.49 0.39
C HIS A 503 -11.21 -3.39 -0.36
N THR A 504 -9.90 -3.27 -0.15
CA THR A 504 -9.07 -2.36 -0.93
C THR A 504 -8.57 -3.08 -2.16
N LEU A 505 -8.98 -2.63 -3.35
CA LEU A 505 -8.64 -3.26 -4.62
C LEU A 505 -7.62 -2.44 -5.39
#